data_AF-A0A1Y3NDS3-F1
#
_entry.id   AF-A0A1Y3NDS3-F1
#
_cell.length_a   1.000
_cell.length_b   1.000
_cell.length_c   1.000
_cell.angle_alpha   90.00
_cell.angle_beta   90.00
_cell.angle_gamma   90.00
#
_symmetry.space_group_name_H-M   'P 1'
#
loop_
_entity.id
_entity.type
_entity.pdbx_description
1 polymer ?
#
loop_
_entity_poly.entity_id
_entity_poly.type
_entity_poly.pdbx_seq_one_letter_code
_entity_poly.pdbx_strand_id
1 'polypeptide(L)'
;MSNSKNNSKSNLKEKEKKVSFFQLYKYSNKIEKVMIFFGAISAFIQGLCDILEILISIVLNLNLKILLENVLKSMVNAMVSHDQQKILSFISEHPNIDYGKIYESFQKSQYGTYDLTSKDFTFNTMDEIMKRLYKIIILLLIIGVVAFVTGFLFYVLLNMTASRQSSRIRSLVYKSLLNQEIEWHEKTSPGELSSRIISDTILIEDGIGSKVGTLIQNITTFLACYVISFISSWKLTMCKYY
;
A
#
# COMPACT_ATOMS: atom_id res chain seq x y z
N MET A 1 -32.15 47.16 21.05
CA MET A 1 -30.69 47.40 21.23
C MET A 1 -29.79 46.14 21.09
N SER A 2 -30.34 44.93 20.94
CA SER A 2 -29.56 43.67 20.82
C SER A 2 -29.18 43.29 19.38
N ASN A 3 -29.97 43.68 18.37
CA ASN A 3 -29.78 43.26 16.98
C ASN A 3 -28.66 43.96 16.19
N SER A 4 -28.13 45.08 16.70
CA SER A 4 -27.03 45.81 16.05
C SER A 4 -25.65 45.18 16.33
N LYS A 5 -25.47 44.52 17.48
CA LYS A 5 -24.20 43.86 17.85
C LYS A 5 -24.00 42.48 17.20
N ASN A 6 -25.07 41.82 16.75
CA ASN A 6 -24.96 40.57 16.00
C ASN A 6 -24.66 40.80 14.50
N ASN A 7 -25.14 41.90 13.93
CA ASN A 7 -24.84 42.27 12.54
C ASN A 7 -23.44 42.88 12.34
N SER A 8 -22.78 43.34 13.40
CA SER A 8 -21.37 43.77 13.33
C SER A 8 -20.39 42.60 13.49
N LYS A 9 -20.74 41.56 14.27
CA LYS A 9 -19.91 40.34 14.40
C LYS A 9 -19.97 39.44 13.17
N SER A 10 -21.04 39.47 12.38
CA SER A 10 -21.15 38.70 11.13
C SER A 10 -20.40 39.31 9.94
N ASN A 11 -20.13 40.62 9.97
CA ASN A 11 -19.39 41.35 8.93
C ASN A 11 -17.87 41.44 9.16
N LEU A 12 -17.37 40.95 10.31
CA LEU A 12 -15.94 40.88 10.65
C LEU A 12 -15.31 39.50 10.38
N LYS A 13 -16.04 38.59 9.74
CA LYS A 13 -15.39 37.51 8.99
C LYS A 13 -14.83 38.15 7.72
N GLU A 14 -13.68 38.80 7.85
CA GLU A 14 -12.85 39.17 6.69
C GLU A 14 -12.91 38.03 5.69
N LYS A 15 -13.31 38.33 4.45
CA LYS A 15 -13.26 37.39 3.35
C LYS A 15 -11.82 36.91 3.26
N GLU A 16 -11.51 35.76 3.86
CA GLU A 16 -10.23 35.10 3.72
C GLU A 16 -9.96 35.00 2.23
N LYS A 17 -9.02 35.83 1.74
CA LYS A 17 -8.62 35.78 0.34
C LYS A 17 -7.92 34.44 0.15
N LYS A 18 -8.67 33.45 -0.32
CA LYS A 18 -8.17 32.12 -0.65
C LYS A 18 -7.11 32.29 -1.73
N VAL A 19 -5.85 32.09 -1.36
CA VAL A 19 -4.74 32.09 -2.29
C VAL A 19 -4.83 30.82 -3.12
N SER A 20 -4.62 30.90 -4.42
CA SER A 20 -4.62 29.69 -5.26
C SER A 20 -3.44 28.80 -4.85
N PHE A 21 -3.67 27.49 -4.74
CA PHE A 21 -2.63 26.52 -4.35
C PHE A 21 -1.37 26.64 -5.21
N PHE A 22 -1.54 26.88 -6.51
CA PHE A 22 -0.43 27.06 -7.45
C PHE A 22 0.31 28.40 -7.29
N GLN A 23 -0.31 29.42 -6.69
CA GLN A 23 0.36 30.68 -6.40
C GLN A 23 1.39 30.54 -5.27
N LEU A 24 1.29 29.53 -4.41
CA LEU A 24 2.34 29.29 -3.41
C LEU A 24 3.66 28.87 -4.04
N TYR A 25 3.63 28.16 -5.17
CA TYR A 25 4.83 27.78 -5.92
C TYR A 25 5.50 28.94 -6.68
N LYS A 26 4.94 30.16 -6.61
CA LYS A 26 5.48 31.35 -7.32
C LYS A 26 6.91 31.70 -6.91
N TYR A 27 7.31 31.35 -5.68
CA TYR A 27 8.66 31.62 -5.15
C TYR A 27 9.69 30.52 -5.43
N SER A 28 9.30 29.48 -6.17
CA SER A 28 10.15 28.33 -6.48
C SER A 28 11.16 28.64 -7.60
N ASN A 29 12.44 28.36 -7.34
CA ASN A 29 13.53 28.47 -8.31
C ASN A 29 13.41 27.42 -9.43
N LYS A 30 14.12 27.61 -10.56
CA LYS A 30 14.11 26.65 -11.68
C LYS A 30 14.50 25.22 -11.27
N ILE A 31 15.48 25.07 -10.39
CA ILE A 31 15.95 23.78 -9.86
C ILE A 31 14.89 23.13 -8.96
N GLU A 32 14.18 23.92 -8.15
CA GLU A 32 13.11 23.43 -7.28
C GLU A 32 11.90 22.95 -8.10
N LYS A 33 11.54 23.65 -9.18
CA LYS A 33 10.52 23.18 -10.13
C LYS A 33 10.86 21.83 -10.76
N VAL A 34 12.14 21.61 -11.10
CA VAL A 34 12.61 20.32 -11.60
C VAL A 34 12.51 19.24 -10.53
N MET A 35 12.90 19.52 -9.28
CA MET A 35 12.74 18.57 -8.18
C MET A 35 11.28 18.19 -7.93
N ILE A 36 10.36 19.16 -7.99
CA ILE A 36 8.92 18.91 -7.85
C ILE A 36 8.40 18.03 -8.98
N PHE A 37 8.84 18.28 -10.22
CA PHE A 37 8.44 17.46 -11.37
C PHE A 37 8.92 16.01 -11.25
N PHE A 38 10.19 15.80 -10.88
CA PHE A 38 10.70 14.46 -10.61
C PHE A 38 10.00 13.80 -9.43
N GLY A 39 9.73 14.54 -8.35
CA GLY A 39 8.97 14.05 -7.20
C GLY A 39 7.53 13.67 -7.54
N ALA A 40 6.88 14.39 -8.45
CA ALA A 40 5.54 14.06 -8.92
C ALA A 40 5.54 12.79 -9.78
N ILE A 41 6.54 12.62 -10.65
CA ILE A 41 6.70 11.40 -11.45
C ILE A 41 6.94 10.19 -10.54
N SER A 42 7.84 10.30 -9.56
CA SER A 42 8.08 9.20 -8.63
C SER A 42 6.87 8.90 -7.76
N ALA A 43 6.12 9.91 -7.29
CA ALA A 43 4.86 9.68 -6.58
C ALA A 43 3.80 8.93 -7.42
N PHE A 44 3.75 9.21 -8.73
CA PHE A 44 2.87 8.49 -9.66
C PHE A 44 3.31 7.03 -9.86
N ILE A 45 4.61 6.79 -10.07
CA ILE A 45 5.18 5.44 -10.16
C ILE A 45 4.93 4.66 -8.87
N GLN A 46 5.06 5.31 -7.72
CA GLN A 46 4.80 4.70 -6.42
C GLN A 46 3.34 4.25 -6.30
N GLY A 47 2.38 5.08 -6.68
CA GLY A 47 0.95 4.70 -6.63
C GLY A 47 0.62 3.47 -7.48
N LEU A 48 1.26 3.32 -8.64
CA LEU A 48 1.15 2.10 -9.46
C LEU A 48 1.81 0.88 -8.79
N CYS A 49 2.95 1.09 -8.13
CA CYS A 49 3.69 0.06 -7.41
C CYS A 49 2.87 -0.51 -6.24
N ASP A 50 2.22 0.35 -5.46
CA ASP A 50 1.39 -0.06 -4.32
C ASP A 50 0.24 -0.99 -4.75
N ILE A 51 -0.35 -0.76 -5.92
CA ILE A 51 -1.42 -1.61 -6.47
C ILE A 51 -0.90 -2.99 -6.84
N LEU A 52 0.28 -3.03 -7.47
CA LEU A 52 0.93 -4.30 -7.83
C LEU A 52 1.29 -5.10 -6.58
N GLU A 53 1.77 -4.45 -5.52
CA GLU A 53 2.03 -5.08 -4.22
C GLU A 53 0.77 -5.69 -3.61
N ILE A 54 -0.34 -4.95 -3.60
CA ILE A 54 -1.64 -5.44 -3.12
C ILE A 54 -2.06 -6.68 -3.91
N LEU A 55 -1.97 -6.64 -5.24
CA LEU A 55 -2.38 -7.75 -6.10
C LEU A 55 -1.50 -9.00 -5.89
N ILE A 56 -0.18 -8.82 -5.80
CA ILE A 56 0.76 -9.92 -5.53
C ILE A 56 0.51 -10.50 -4.13
N SER A 57 0.26 -9.67 -3.12
CA SER A 57 -0.07 -10.12 -1.76
C SER A 57 -1.36 -10.93 -1.71
N ILE A 58 -2.39 -10.52 -2.45
CA ILE A 58 -3.64 -11.29 -2.59
C ILE A 58 -3.37 -12.64 -3.27
N VAL A 59 -2.64 -12.67 -4.38
CA VAL A 59 -2.30 -13.90 -5.10
C VAL A 59 -1.46 -14.85 -4.24
N LEU A 60 -0.51 -14.31 -3.47
CA LEU A 60 0.31 -15.07 -2.53
C LEU A 60 -0.54 -15.64 -1.39
N ASN A 61 -1.42 -14.84 -0.78
CA ASN A 61 -2.31 -15.29 0.28
C ASN A 61 -3.25 -16.40 -0.22
N LEU A 62 -3.84 -16.24 -1.41
CA LEU A 62 -4.68 -17.27 -2.03
C LEU A 62 -3.89 -18.56 -2.31
N ASN A 63 -2.68 -18.45 -2.85
CA ASN A 63 -1.83 -19.61 -3.12
C ASN A 63 -1.38 -20.31 -1.83
N LEU A 64 -1.02 -19.56 -0.78
CA LEU A 64 -0.69 -20.11 0.53
C LEU A 64 -1.89 -20.78 1.18
N LYS A 65 -3.08 -20.16 1.07
CA LYS A 65 -4.32 -20.72 1.60
C LYS A 65 -4.69 -22.02 0.89
N ILE A 66 -4.63 -22.05 -0.44
CA ILE A 66 -4.88 -23.28 -1.23
C ILE A 66 -3.84 -24.36 -0.89
N LEU A 67 -2.57 -23.99 -0.71
CA LEU A 67 -1.53 -24.94 -0.30
C LEU A 67 -1.83 -25.51 1.09
N LEU A 68 -2.11 -24.64 2.06
CA LEU A 68 -2.41 -25.05 3.44
C LEU A 68 -3.67 -25.91 3.49
N GLU A 69 -4.72 -25.52 2.76
CA GLU A 69 -5.99 -26.23 2.72
C GLU A 69 -5.87 -27.58 1.98
N ASN A 70 -5.12 -27.66 0.87
CA ASN A 70 -4.89 -28.92 0.16
C ASN A 70 -4.00 -29.88 0.94
N VAL A 71 -2.93 -29.37 1.58
CA VAL A 71 -2.06 -30.18 2.43
C VAL A 71 -2.84 -30.67 3.65
N LEU A 72 -3.56 -29.78 4.34
CA LEU A 72 -4.40 -30.10 5.49
C LEU A 72 -5.50 -31.10 5.11
N LYS A 73 -6.17 -30.94 3.95
CA LYS A 73 -7.21 -31.84 3.46
C LYS A 73 -6.65 -33.19 3.01
N SER A 74 -5.44 -33.27 2.48
CA SER A 74 -4.78 -34.56 2.19
C SER A 74 -4.31 -35.27 3.48
N MET A 75 -3.83 -34.52 4.47
CA MET A 75 -3.48 -35.04 5.81
C MET A 75 -4.72 -35.54 6.55
N VAL A 76 -5.82 -34.78 6.49
CA VAL A 76 -7.10 -35.14 7.12
C VAL A 76 -7.73 -36.32 6.38
N ASN A 77 -7.71 -36.39 5.04
CA ASN A 77 -8.17 -37.58 4.31
C ASN A 77 -7.32 -38.83 4.61
N ALA A 78 -6.00 -38.69 4.75
CA ALA A 78 -5.11 -39.78 5.15
C ALA A 78 -5.30 -40.21 6.62
N MET A 79 -5.73 -39.31 7.51
CA MET A 79 -6.10 -39.64 8.89
C MET A 79 -7.54 -40.19 9.03
N VAL A 80 -8.46 -39.77 8.16
CA VAL A 80 -9.90 -40.13 8.20
C VAL A 80 -10.20 -41.40 7.37
N SER A 81 -9.29 -41.92 6.53
CA SER A 81 -9.43 -43.20 5.81
C SER A 81 -9.33 -44.46 6.68
N HIS A 82 -9.72 -44.37 7.96
CA HIS A 82 -9.87 -45.47 8.92
C HIS A 82 -10.96 -46.48 8.49
N ASP A 83 -10.74 -47.27 7.42
CA ASP A 83 -11.61 -48.40 7.08
C ASP A 83 -10.88 -49.74 7.23
N GLN A 84 -10.95 -50.29 8.46
CA GLN A 84 -10.26 -51.50 8.93
C GLN A 84 -10.71 -52.81 8.27
N GLN A 85 -11.80 -52.87 7.49
CA GLN A 85 -12.37 -54.15 7.06
C GLN A 85 -11.78 -54.75 5.77
N LYS A 86 -11.22 -53.94 4.86
CA LYS A 86 -10.61 -54.44 3.61
C LYS A 86 -9.15 -54.89 3.76
N ILE A 87 -8.48 -54.45 4.84
CA ILE A 87 -7.11 -54.84 5.15
C ILE A 87 -7.06 -56.28 5.69
N LEU A 88 -8.11 -56.71 6.41
CA LEU A 88 -8.17 -58.02 7.07
C LEU A 88 -8.42 -59.20 6.12
N SER A 89 -9.18 -59.03 5.03
CA SER A 89 -9.43 -60.10 4.06
C SER A 89 -8.22 -60.40 3.17
N PHE A 90 -7.39 -59.40 2.88
CA PHE A 90 -6.23 -59.53 1.99
C PHE A 90 -5.03 -60.24 2.65
N ILE A 91 -4.93 -60.17 3.98
CA ILE A 91 -3.89 -60.83 4.78
C ILE A 91 -4.13 -62.36 4.89
N SER A 92 -5.36 -62.83 4.67
CA SER A 92 -5.71 -64.24 4.78
C SER A 92 -5.35 -65.08 3.53
N GLU A 93 -5.08 -64.46 2.39
CA GLU A 93 -4.98 -65.15 1.08
C GLU A 93 -3.53 -65.38 0.62
N HIS A 94 -2.55 -64.67 1.19
CA HIS A 94 -1.12 -64.82 0.88
C HIS A 94 -0.23 -64.79 2.14
N PRO A 95 -0.04 -65.93 2.85
CA PRO A 95 0.70 -65.99 4.12
C PRO A 95 2.22 -65.75 4.01
N ASN A 96 2.77 -65.66 2.79
CA ASN A 96 4.21 -65.48 2.55
C ASN A 96 4.62 -64.03 2.26
N ILE A 97 3.67 -63.09 2.21
CA ILE A 97 3.95 -61.67 1.99
C ILE A 97 3.79 -60.95 3.32
N ASP A 98 4.92 -60.63 3.95
CA ASP A 98 5.01 -59.94 5.23
C ASP A 98 4.62 -58.46 5.05
N TYR A 99 3.32 -58.20 5.05
CA TYR A 99 2.69 -56.88 4.87
C TYR A 99 3.25 -55.82 5.83
N GLY A 100 3.70 -56.24 7.02
CA GLY A 100 4.33 -55.38 8.00
C GLY A 100 5.62 -54.73 7.46
N LYS A 101 6.48 -55.50 6.79
CA LYS A 101 7.75 -54.97 6.24
C LYS A 101 7.54 -54.02 5.07
N ILE A 102 6.52 -54.27 4.26
CA ILE A 102 6.20 -53.42 3.10
C ILE A 102 5.59 -52.10 3.59
N TYR A 103 4.68 -52.14 4.55
CA TYR A 103 4.11 -50.95 5.18
C TYR A 103 5.18 -50.13 5.92
N GLU A 104 6.09 -50.80 6.64
CA GLU A 104 7.19 -50.13 7.35
C GLU A 104 8.23 -49.53 6.39
N SER A 105 8.50 -50.19 5.25
CA SER A 105 9.38 -49.65 4.19
C SER A 105 8.73 -48.49 3.44
N PHE A 106 7.41 -48.53 3.26
CA PHE A 106 6.64 -47.45 2.63
C PHE A 106 6.52 -46.24 3.57
N GLN A 107 6.24 -46.44 4.86
CA GLN A 107 6.31 -45.42 5.91
C GLN A 107 7.71 -44.83 6.09
N LYS A 108 8.77 -45.62 5.91
CA LYS A 108 10.16 -45.14 5.97
C LYS A 108 10.60 -44.40 4.70
N SER A 109 9.87 -44.53 3.59
CA SER A 109 10.12 -43.77 2.36
C SER A 109 9.46 -42.39 2.41
N GLN A 110 10.01 -41.39 1.73
CA GLN A 110 9.49 -40.00 1.73
C GLN A 110 8.06 -39.83 1.17
N TYR A 111 7.40 -40.91 0.74
CA TYR A 111 6.11 -40.88 0.02
C TYR A 111 5.02 -41.79 0.63
N GLY A 112 5.23 -42.31 1.84
CA GLY A 112 4.43 -43.36 2.46
C GLY A 112 2.95 -43.10 2.76
N THR A 113 2.44 -41.86 2.63
CA THR A 113 1.12 -41.48 3.18
C THR A 113 0.18 -40.82 2.17
N TYR A 114 0.44 -40.93 0.87
CA TYR A 114 -0.41 -40.32 -0.15
C TYR A 114 -1.48 -41.30 -0.66
N ASP A 115 -2.76 -40.94 -0.54
CA ASP A 115 -3.89 -41.67 -1.12
C ASP A 115 -4.10 -41.26 -2.58
N LEU A 116 -3.92 -42.22 -3.49
CA LEU A 116 -3.64 -42.03 -4.92
C LEU A 116 -4.86 -42.28 -5.83
N THR A 117 -6.08 -42.39 -5.29
CA THR A 117 -7.21 -42.99 -6.02
C THR A 117 -8.26 -42.01 -6.60
N SER A 118 -8.10 -40.69 -6.49
CA SER A 118 -9.03 -39.71 -7.12
C SER A 118 -8.53 -39.20 -8.48
N LYS A 119 -9.42 -39.17 -9.49
CA LYS A 119 -9.11 -39.01 -10.92
C LYS A 119 -8.64 -37.61 -11.36
N ASP A 120 -8.69 -36.61 -10.46
CA ASP A 120 -8.24 -35.23 -10.70
C ASP A 120 -7.11 -34.80 -9.74
N PHE A 121 -6.33 -35.77 -9.22
CA PHE A 121 -5.21 -35.47 -8.31
C PHE A 121 -3.87 -35.50 -9.06
N THR A 122 -3.44 -34.35 -9.57
CA THR A 122 -2.07 -34.17 -10.05
C THR A 122 -1.17 -33.76 -8.89
N PHE A 123 -0.26 -34.64 -8.49
CA PHE A 123 0.85 -34.27 -7.61
C PHE A 123 1.75 -33.29 -8.33
N ASN A 124 1.53 -31.98 -8.12
CA ASN A 124 2.58 -31.01 -8.41
C ASN A 124 3.73 -31.35 -7.47
N THR A 125 4.84 -31.84 -8.03
CA THR A 125 6.05 -32.19 -7.28
C THR A 125 6.43 -31.04 -6.35
N MET A 126 6.87 -31.33 -5.12
CA MET A 126 7.25 -30.30 -4.15
C MET A 126 8.24 -29.29 -4.75
N ASP A 127 9.13 -29.76 -5.64
CA ASP A 127 10.05 -28.91 -6.38
C ASP A 127 9.35 -27.87 -7.28
N GLU A 128 8.22 -28.20 -7.91
CA GLU A 128 7.48 -27.27 -8.77
C GLU A 128 6.71 -26.22 -7.96
N ILE A 129 6.16 -26.62 -6.81
CA ILE A 129 5.52 -25.71 -5.86
C ILE A 129 6.56 -24.75 -5.28
N MET A 130 7.70 -25.28 -4.84
CA MET A 130 8.80 -24.48 -4.31
C MET A 130 9.34 -23.51 -5.35
N LYS A 131 9.50 -23.96 -6.61
CA LYS A 131 9.92 -23.08 -7.72
C LYS A 131 8.95 -21.93 -7.98
N ARG A 132 7.63 -22.16 -7.90
CA ARG A 132 6.61 -21.11 -8.00
C ARG A 132 6.69 -20.13 -6.83
N LEU A 133 6.84 -20.64 -5.60
CA LEU A 133 7.03 -19.82 -4.40
C LEU A 133 8.29 -18.94 -4.49
N TYR A 134 9.44 -19.51 -4.85
CA TYR A 134 10.68 -18.76 -5.03
C TYR A 134 10.53 -17.63 -6.06
N LYS A 135 9.86 -17.90 -7.19
CA LYS A 135 9.60 -16.88 -8.21
C LYS A 135 8.76 -15.71 -7.68
N ILE A 136 7.73 -15.99 -6.89
CA ILE A 136 6.87 -14.95 -6.29
C ILE A 136 7.65 -14.16 -5.23
N ILE A 137 8.44 -14.83 -4.39
CA ILE A 137 9.27 -14.18 -3.36
C ILE A 137 10.31 -13.25 -4.00
N ILE A 138 10.98 -13.68 -5.08
CA ILE A 138 11.95 -12.84 -5.82
C ILE A 138 11.25 -11.63 -6.43
N LEU A 139 10.07 -11.79 -7.03
CA LEU A 139 9.27 -10.68 -7.57
C LEU A 139 8.89 -9.67 -6.48
N LEU A 140 8.48 -10.16 -5.30
CA LEU A 140 8.14 -9.31 -4.16
C LEU A 140 9.35 -8.55 -3.61
N LEU A 141 10.53 -9.17 -3.61
CA LEU A 141 11.76 -8.49 -3.22
C LEU A 141 12.12 -7.37 -4.20
N ILE A 142 12.03 -7.62 -5.52
CA ILE A 142 12.31 -6.61 -6.54
C ILE A 142 11.32 -5.44 -6.45
N ILE A 143 10.02 -5.73 -6.35
CA ILE A 143 8.99 -4.68 -6.26
C ILE A 143 9.17 -3.84 -4.99
N GLY A 144 9.46 -4.47 -3.85
CA GLY A 144 9.68 -3.78 -2.58
C GLY A 144 10.90 -2.87 -2.59
N VAL A 145 11.98 -3.26 -3.28
CA VAL A 145 13.15 -2.38 -3.47
C VAL A 145 12.79 -1.18 -4.34
N VAL A 146 12.04 -1.37 -5.42
CA VAL A 146 11.59 -0.28 -6.30
C VAL A 146 10.66 0.68 -5.55
N ALA A 147 9.71 0.16 -4.78
CA ALA A 147 8.82 0.94 -3.93
C ALA A 147 9.59 1.74 -2.87
N PHE A 148 10.59 1.13 -2.24
CA PHE A 148 11.41 1.82 -1.25
C PHE A 148 12.19 2.99 -1.87
N VAL A 149 12.85 2.76 -3.01
CA VAL A 149 13.66 3.80 -3.69
C VAL A 149 12.79 4.93 -4.20
N THR A 150 11.68 4.60 -4.87
CA THR A 150 10.76 5.58 -5.45
C THR A 150 10.05 6.38 -4.35
N GLY A 151 9.60 5.67 -3.30
CA GLY A 151 9.02 6.22 -2.09
C GLY A 151 9.93 7.23 -1.40
N PHE A 152 11.16 6.82 -1.13
CA PHE A 152 12.17 7.67 -0.51
C PHE A 152 12.47 8.91 -1.37
N LEU A 153 12.62 8.73 -2.68
CA LEU A 153 12.94 9.83 -3.59
C LEU A 153 11.85 10.89 -3.64
N PHE A 154 10.58 10.50 -3.80
CA PHE A 154 9.49 11.48 -3.84
C PHE A 154 9.35 12.22 -2.50
N TYR A 155 9.46 11.50 -1.39
CA TYR A 155 9.29 12.07 -0.05
C TYR A 155 10.39 13.10 0.25
N VAL A 156 11.65 12.77 -0.03
CA VAL A 156 12.78 13.68 0.20
C VAL A 156 12.71 14.89 -0.73
N LEU A 157 12.49 14.70 -2.04
CA LEU A 157 12.46 15.80 -3.00
C LEU A 157 11.38 16.84 -2.69
N LEU A 158 10.17 16.39 -2.35
CA LEU A 158 9.05 17.28 -2.05
C LEU A 158 9.24 18.00 -0.71
N ASN A 159 9.65 17.29 0.36
CA ASN A 159 9.89 17.94 1.65
C ASN A 159 11.07 18.92 1.60
N MET A 160 12.17 18.55 0.93
CA MET A 160 13.33 19.44 0.77
C MET A 160 12.94 20.72 0.04
N THR A 161 12.12 20.60 -1.01
CA THR A 161 11.64 21.76 -1.77
C THR A 161 10.67 22.62 -0.94
N ALA A 162 9.78 22.01 -0.16
CA ALA A 162 8.85 22.72 0.70
C ALA A 162 9.56 23.49 1.82
N SER A 163 10.57 22.89 2.46
CA SER A 163 11.32 23.54 3.54
C SER A 163 12.12 24.76 3.05
N ARG A 164 12.69 24.67 1.84
CA ARG A 164 13.37 25.81 1.18
C ARG A 164 12.41 26.95 0.86
N GLN A 165 11.23 26.64 0.32
CA GLN A 165 10.20 27.64 0.01
C GLN A 165 9.63 28.29 1.28
N SER A 166 9.32 27.48 2.30
CA SER A 166 8.89 27.90 3.64
C SER A 166 9.88 28.91 4.25
N SER A 167 11.17 28.56 4.27
CA SER A 167 12.22 29.45 4.78
C SER A 167 12.30 30.78 4.01
N ARG A 168 12.16 30.75 2.67
CA ARG A 168 12.16 31.96 1.85
C ARG A 168 10.93 32.84 2.09
N ILE A 169 9.77 32.23 2.28
CA ILE A 169 8.53 32.94 2.64
C ILE A 169 8.72 33.65 3.98
N ARG A 170 9.26 32.98 5.01
CA ARG A 170 9.54 33.62 6.31
C ARG A 170 10.43 34.85 6.17
N SER A 171 11.51 34.77 5.39
CA SER A 171 12.40 35.92 5.16
C SER A 171 11.70 37.09 4.47
N LEU A 172 10.83 36.82 3.48
CA LEU A 172 10.07 37.85 2.77
C LEU A 172 9.01 38.50 3.67
N VAL A 173 8.31 37.69 4.47
CA VAL A 173 7.32 38.18 5.44
C VAL A 173 8.00 39.03 6.50
N TYR A 174 9.14 38.58 7.06
CA TYR A 174 9.90 39.33 8.04
C TYR A 174 10.42 40.67 7.46
N LYS A 175 10.91 40.67 6.22
CA LYS A 175 11.34 41.90 5.54
C LYS A 175 10.17 42.88 5.33
N SER A 176 9.00 42.37 4.95
CA SER A 176 7.81 43.21 4.74
C SER A 176 7.31 43.79 6.05
N LEU A 177 7.37 42.98 7.12
CA LEU A 177 7.00 43.37 8.46
C LEU A 177 7.86 44.52 9.02
N LEU A 178 9.17 44.50 8.78
CA LEU A 178 10.06 45.58 9.23
C LEU A 178 9.84 46.92 8.50
N ASN A 179 9.21 46.90 7.32
CA ASN A 179 8.92 48.09 6.53
C ASN A 179 7.52 48.66 6.79
N GLN A 180 6.81 48.12 7.79
CA GLN A 180 5.45 48.53 8.10
C GLN A 180 5.44 49.81 8.95
N GLU A 181 4.35 50.58 8.89
CA GLU A 181 4.21 51.83 9.63
C GLU A 181 4.14 51.62 11.15
N ILE A 182 4.65 52.58 11.93
CA ILE A 182 4.66 52.52 13.41
C ILE A 182 3.24 52.36 13.99
N GLU A 183 2.23 52.99 13.39
CA GLU A 183 0.83 52.85 13.81
C GLU A 183 0.32 51.40 13.72
N TRP A 184 0.82 50.62 12.75
CA TRP A 184 0.49 49.20 12.63
C TRP A 184 1.17 48.36 13.72
N HIS A 185 2.40 48.72 14.09
CA HIS A 185 3.16 48.04 15.15
C HIS A 185 2.57 48.27 16.54
N GLU A 186 1.99 49.44 16.81
CA GLU A 186 1.31 49.71 18.10
C GLU A 186 0.03 48.89 18.28
N LYS A 187 -0.65 48.55 17.17
CA LYS A 187 -1.90 47.78 17.18
C LYS A 187 -1.68 46.27 17.31
N THR A 188 -0.46 45.78 17.08
CA THR A 188 -0.18 44.34 16.91
C THR A 188 0.90 43.88 17.89
N SER A 189 0.61 42.86 18.71
CA SER A 189 1.61 42.27 19.61
C SER A 189 2.71 41.54 18.82
N PRO A 190 4.00 41.86 19.02
CA PRO A 190 5.10 41.23 18.28
C PRO A 190 5.22 39.73 18.55
N GLY A 191 4.86 39.28 19.76
CA GLY A 191 4.87 37.86 20.14
C GLY A 191 3.78 37.06 19.42
N GLU A 192 2.56 37.60 19.35
CA GLU A 192 1.45 36.96 18.63
C GLU A 192 1.76 36.87 17.13
N LEU A 193 2.29 37.94 16.56
CA LEU A 193 2.62 38.01 15.15
C LEU A 193 3.71 37.02 14.75
N SER A 194 4.80 36.95 15.51
CA SER A 194 5.89 35.99 15.26
C SER A 194 5.37 34.54 15.31
N SER A 195 4.56 34.23 16.33
CA SER A 195 3.93 32.92 16.47
C SER A 195 3.01 32.58 15.29
N ARG A 196 2.21 33.56 14.82
CA ARG A 196 1.33 33.38 13.65
C ARG A 196 2.13 33.11 12.37
N ILE A 197 3.18 33.89 12.10
CA ILE A 197 4.03 33.69 10.92
C ILE A 197 4.66 32.30 10.91
N ILE A 198 5.18 31.85 12.06
CA ILE A 198 5.77 30.51 12.19
C ILE A 198 4.70 29.45 11.92
N SER A 199 3.54 29.56 12.57
CA SER A 199 2.43 28.60 12.43
C SER A 199 1.92 28.52 10.99
N ASP A 200 1.68 29.67 10.35
CA ASP A 200 1.21 29.75 8.97
C ASP A 200 2.25 29.16 8.00
N THR A 201 3.54 29.42 8.23
CA THR A 201 4.58 28.86 7.36
C THR A 201 4.72 27.36 7.53
N ILE A 202 4.58 26.82 8.75
CA ILE A 202 4.59 25.36 8.97
C ILE A 202 3.41 24.71 8.23
N LEU A 203 2.22 25.31 8.27
CA LEU A 203 1.05 24.81 7.53
C LEU A 203 1.31 24.81 6.00
N ILE A 204 1.98 25.84 5.49
CA ILE A 204 2.37 25.93 4.08
C ILE A 204 3.40 24.85 3.72
N GLU A 205 4.42 24.66 4.56
CA GLU A 205 5.48 23.65 4.38
C GLU A 205 4.87 22.24 4.30
N ASP A 206 3.97 21.93 5.23
CA ASP A 206 3.21 20.69 5.27
C ASP A 206 2.31 20.52 4.03
N GLY A 207 1.62 21.58 3.62
CA GLY A 207 0.67 21.56 2.52
C GLY A 207 1.31 21.38 1.14
N ILE A 208 2.56 21.80 0.99
CA ILE A 208 3.33 21.76 -0.28
C ILE A 208 4.31 20.58 -0.32
N GLY A 209 4.76 20.11 0.84
CA GLY A 209 5.75 19.03 0.97
C GLY A 209 5.17 17.64 0.74
N SER A 210 5.36 16.75 1.71
CA SER A 210 4.97 15.34 1.61
C SER A 210 3.49 15.11 1.27
N LYS A 211 2.58 15.95 1.79
CA LYS A 211 1.13 15.76 1.59
C LYS A 211 0.75 15.78 0.11
N VAL A 212 1.40 16.60 -0.71
CA VAL A 212 1.14 16.65 -2.17
C VAL A 212 1.53 15.33 -2.84
N GLY A 213 2.68 14.77 -2.48
CA GLY A 213 3.14 13.48 -2.99
C GLY A 213 2.18 12.36 -2.62
N THR A 214 1.78 12.29 -1.35
CA THR A 214 0.81 11.30 -0.88
C THR A 214 -0.57 11.47 -1.53
N LEU A 215 -1.02 12.70 -1.80
CA LEU A 215 -2.26 12.93 -2.55
C LEU A 215 -2.17 12.40 -3.99
N ILE A 216 -1.08 12.65 -4.70
CA ILE A 216 -0.86 12.14 -6.07
C ILE A 216 -0.83 10.61 -6.06
N GLN A 217 -0.11 10.01 -5.11
CA GLN A 217 -0.06 8.56 -4.90
C GLN A 217 -1.45 8.00 -4.68
N ASN A 218 -2.20 8.53 -3.70
CA ASN A 218 -3.54 8.05 -3.36
C ASN A 218 -4.54 8.19 -4.53
N ILE A 219 -4.48 9.28 -5.29
CA ILE A 219 -5.32 9.46 -6.48
C ILE A 219 -4.98 8.43 -7.54
N THR A 220 -3.69 8.16 -7.77
CA THR A 220 -3.22 7.16 -8.74
C THR A 220 -3.68 5.77 -8.34
N THR A 221 -3.49 5.40 -7.08
CA THR A 221 -3.94 4.13 -6.50
C THR A 221 -5.45 3.97 -6.60
N PHE A 222 -6.20 5.03 -6.26
CA PHE A 222 -7.66 5.04 -6.35
C PHE A 222 -8.15 4.80 -7.78
N LEU A 223 -7.58 5.52 -8.76
CA LEU A 223 -7.97 5.39 -10.16
C LEU A 223 -7.69 3.99 -10.70
N ALA A 224 -6.53 3.40 -10.41
CA ALA A 224 -6.23 2.07 -10.92
C ALA A 224 -6.99 0.96 -10.17
N CYS A 225 -7.26 1.09 -8.87
CA CYS A 225 -8.19 0.20 -8.16
C CYS A 225 -9.61 0.28 -8.74
N TYR A 226 -10.08 1.48 -9.07
CA TYR A 226 -11.37 1.68 -9.72
C TYR A 226 -11.44 0.92 -11.06
N VAL A 227 -10.43 1.08 -11.92
CA VAL A 227 -10.36 0.37 -13.21
C VAL A 227 -10.35 -1.15 -13.04
N ILE A 228 -9.54 -1.67 -12.11
CA ILE A 228 -9.44 -3.13 -11.84
C ILE A 228 -10.79 -3.69 -11.36
N SER A 229 -11.48 -2.94 -10.48
CA SER A 229 -12.78 -3.33 -9.94
C SER A 229 -13.82 -3.54 -11.05
N PHE A 230 -13.94 -2.59 -11.98
CA PHE A 230 -14.88 -2.68 -13.11
C PHE A 230 -14.59 -3.87 -14.03
N ILE A 231 -13.31 -4.16 -14.30
CA ILE A 231 -12.91 -5.30 -15.15
C ILE A 231 -13.28 -6.63 -14.48
N SER A 232 -13.11 -6.74 -13.16
CA SER A 232 -13.41 -7.95 -12.40
C SER A 232 -14.92 -8.21 -12.31
N SER A 233 -15.72 -7.17 -12.07
CA SER A 233 -17.19 -7.30 -11.96
C SER A 233 -17.83 -7.88 -13.22
N TRP A 234 -17.37 -7.50 -14.42
CA TRP A 234 -17.92 -8.04 -15.67
C TRP A 234 -17.74 -9.57 -15.79
N LYS A 235 -16.58 -10.09 -15.36
CA LYS A 235 -16.31 -11.54 -15.40
C LYS A 235 -17.17 -12.31 -14.41
N LEU A 236 -17.37 -11.78 -13.21
CA LEU A 236 -18.23 -12.41 -12.19
C LEU A 236 -19.70 -12.43 -12.62
N THR A 237 -20.19 -11.36 -13.24
CA THR A 237 -21.58 -11.30 -13.72
C THR A 237 -21.81 -12.29 -14.87
N MET A 238 -20.96 -12.32 -15.90
CA MET A 238 -21.14 -13.23 -17.04
C MET A 238 -21.08 -14.72 -16.63
N CYS A 239 -20.21 -15.08 -15.69
CA CYS A 239 -20.05 -16.46 -15.24
C CYS A 239 -21.25 -16.97 -14.39
N LYS A 240 -22.14 -16.08 -13.94
CA LYS A 240 -23.36 -16.45 -13.19
C LYS A 240 -24.59 -16.67 -14.09
N TYR A 241 -24.55 -16.20 -15.34
CA TYR A 241 -25.69 -16.24 -16.26
C TYR A 241 -25.65 -17.40 -17.29
N TYR A 242 -24.70 -18.33 -17.16
CA TYR A 242 -24.60 -19.57 -17.94
C TYR A 242 -24.56 -20.77 -16.99
#